data_AF-A0A2S2F7Y9-F1
#
_entry.id   AF-A0A2S2F7Y9-F1
#
_cell.length_a   1.000
_cell.length_b   1.000
_cell.length_c   1.000
_cell.angle_alpha   90.00
_cell.angle_beta   90.00
_cell.angle_gamma   90.00
#
_symmetry.space_group_name_H-M   'P 1'
#
loop_
_entity.id
_entity.type
_entity.pdbx_description
1 polymer ?
#
loop_
_entity_poly.entity_id
_entity_poly.type
_entity_poly.pdbx_seq_one_letter_code
_entity_poly.pdbx_strand_id
1 'polypeptide(L)'
;MDEKDILRGMCAVAAKSIIDKAESDRFCFNRYDDDKLRLKQFTLFYVPCESSAKRLSLARKLESKGLIKLHQYRKGAAWTYQFVDFEITNKIYIEAYEIVSKFNFVKGNGFISFPQFSKTKQGFNEIDQLGQKAFDLLGA
;
A
#
# COMPACT_ATOMS: atom_id res chain seq x y z
N MET A 1 -0.54 -20.25 6.74
CA MET A 1 -0.15 -19.14 5.86
C MET A 1 0.79 -19.62 4.77
N ASP A 2 0.39 -19.44 3.52
CA ASP A 2 1.14 -19.78 2.31
C ASP A 2 1.62 -18.51 1.53
N GLU A 3 2.11 -18.70 0.30
CA GLU A 3 2.57 -17.60 -0.57
C GLU A 3 1.42 -16.69 -1.02
N LYS A 4 0.23 -17.26 -1.23
CA LYS A 4 -0.96 -16.52 -1.67
C LYS A 4 -1.45 -15.61 -0.55
N ASP A 5 -1.47 -16.12 0.68
CA ASP A 5 -1.84 -15.36 1.86
C ASP A 5 -0.89 -14.18 2.11
N ILE A 6 0.42 -14.39 1.97
CA ILE A 6 1.40 -13.30 2.09
C ILE A 6 1.20 -12.26 1.00
N LEU A 7 0.99 -12.69 -0.24
CA LEU A 7 0.79 -11.76 -1.35
C LEU A 7 -0.47 -10.91 -1.15
N ARG A 8 -1.58 -11.50 -0.67
CA ARG A 8 -2.78 -10.75 -0.27
C ARG A 8 -2.49 -9.73 0.82
N GLY A 9 -1.77 -10.14 1.87
CA GLY A 9 -1.39 -9.24 2.96
C GLY A 9 -0.48 -8.09 2.48
N MET A 10 0.42 -8.35 1.54
CA MET A 10 1.23 -7.32 0.88
C MET A 10 0.35 -6.36 0.09
N CYS A 11 -0.57 -6.88 -0.72
CA CYS A 11 -1.50 -6.04 -1.48
C CYS A 11 -2.35 -5.13 -0.59
N ALA A 12 -2.87 -5.64 0.53
CA ALA A 12 -3.62 -4.84 1.50
C ALA A 12 -2.75 -3.74 2.17
N VAL A 13 -1.51 -4.06 2.56
CA VAL A 13 -0.58 -3.07 3.13
C VAL A 13 -0.23 -1.99 2.10
N ALA A 14 -0.01 -2.38 0.85
CA ALA A 14 0.25 -1.44 -0.24
C ALA A 14 -0.96 -0.54 -0.51
N ALA A 15 -2.16 -1.11 -0.64
CA ALA A 15 -3.41 -0.37 -0.82
C ALA A 15 -3.63 0.66 0.29
N LYS A 16 -3.47 0.26 1.55
CA LYS A 16 -3.54 1.19 2.69
C LYS A 16 -2.52 2.32 2.57
N SER A 17 -1.26 2.01 2.28
CA SER A 17 -0.19 3.02 2.18
C SER A 17 -0.42 3.99 1.01
N ILE A 18 -1.04 3.51 -0.08
CA ILE A 18 -1.39 4.32 -1.24
C ILE A 18 -2.59 5.22 -0.93
N ILE A 19 -3.62 4.71 -0.25
CA ILE A 19 -4.75 5.53 0.24
C ILE A 19 -4.24 6.63 1.17
N ASP A 20 -3.43 6.29 2.19
CA ASP A 20 -2.86 7.28 3.11
C ASP A 20 -2.08 8.38 2.36
N LYS A 21 -1.39 8.01 1.27
CA LYS A 21 -0.66 8.94 0.42
C LYS A 21 -1.59 9.82 -0.42
N ALA A 22 -2.59 9.23 -1.09
CA ALA A 22 -3.59 9.96 -1.87
C ALA A 22 -4.35 10.96 -0.99
N GLU A 23 -4.62 10.58 0.26
CA GLU A 23 -5.24 11.42 1.26
C GLU A 23 -4.37 12.61 1.68
N SER A 24 -3.08 12.35 1.95
CA SER A 24 -2.12 13.43 2.19
C SER A 24 -1.97 14.35 0.98
N ASP A 25 -1.97 13.83 -0.24
CA ASP A 25 -1.84 14.64 -1.45
C ASP A 25 -3.05 15.53 -1.67
N ARG A 26 -4.25 14.97 -1.50
CA ARG A 26 -5.51 15.69 -1.58
C ARG A 26 -5.61 16.80 -0.54
N PHE A 27 -5.13 16.52 0.68
CA PHE A 27 -5.17 17.46 1.80
C PHE A 27 -4.16 18.59 1.64
N CYS A 28 -2.93 18.27 1.24
CA CYS A 28 -1.84 19.24 1.09
C CYS A 28 -1.84 19.99 -0.26
N PHE A 29 -2.82 19.73 -1.13
CA PHE A 29 -2.86 20.25 -2.52
C PHE A 29 -1.57 19.94 -3.30
N ASN A 30 -0.90 18.83 -2.97
CA ASN A 30 0.29 18.42 -3.69
C ASN A 30 -0.14 17.89 -5.06
N ARG A 31 0.58 18.33 -6.11
CA ARG A 31 0.44 17.71 -7.42
C ARG A 31 0.94 16.28 -7.37
N TYR A 32 0.24 15.44 -8.12
CA TYR A 32 0.65 14.09 -8.45
C TYR A 32 2.10 14.08 -8.95
N ASP A 33 2.94 13.25 -8.33
CA ASP A 33 4.36 13.13 -8.61
C ASP A 33 4.66 11.67 -8.94
N ASP A 34 4.70 11.37 -10.23
CA ASP A 34 4.94 10.04 -10.80
C ASP A 34 6.21 9.40 -10.26
N ASP A 35 7.28 10.18 -10.10
CA ASP A 35 8.58 9.67 -9.65
C ASP A 35 8.51 9.18 -8.19
N LYS A 36 7.78 9.89 -7.33
CA LYS A 36 7.56 9.45 -5.94
C LYS A 36 6.73 8.17 -5.86
N LEU A 37 5.79 7.98 -6.78
CA LEU A 37 4.96 6.77 -6.81
C LEU A 37 5.75 5.58 -7.37
N ARG A 38 6.57 5.81 -8.39
CA ARG A 38 7.45 4.81 -8.99
C ARG A 38 8.51 4.28 -8.04
N LEU A 39 8.93 5.08 -7.06
CA LEU A 39 9.88 4.68 -6.03
C LEU A 39 9.20 4.27 -4.72
N LYS A 40 7.86 4.15 -4.70
CA LYS A 40 7.10 3.86 -3.49
C LYS A 40 7.43 2.45 -3.01
N GLN A 41 7.90 2.37 -1.77
CA GLN A 41 8.17 1.14 -1.07
C GLN A 41 7.18 0.93 0.08
N PHE A 42 6.86 -0.33 0.33
CA PHE A 42 5.92 -0.75 1.36
C PHE A 42 6.65 -1.58 2.43
N THR A 43 6.32 -1.34 3.69
CA THR A 43 7.02 -2.01 4.80
C THR A 43 6.52 -3.44 4.96
N LEU A 44 7.43 -4.42 4.82
CA LEU A 44 7.09 -5.84 4.94
C LEU A 44 6.62 -6.19 6.36
N PHE A 45 7.12 -5.51 7.39
CA PHE A 45 6.76 -5.77 8.79
C PHE A 45 5.25 -5.73 9.06
N TYR A 46 4.49 -4.88 8.35
CA TYR A 46 3.05 -4.75 8.53
C TYR A 46 2.23 -5.86 7.89
N VAL A 47 2.85 -6.75 7.11
CA VAL A 47 2.16 -7.88 6.48
C VAL A 47 1.87 -8.94 7.54
N PRO A 48 0.60 -9.33 7.76
CA PRO A 48 0.27 -10.36 8.74
C PRO A 48 1.04 -11.66 8.45
N CYS A 49 1.71 -12.20 9.46
CA CYS A 49 2.38 -13.49 9.39
C CYS A 49 2.71 -14.00 10.79
N GLU A 50 2.73 -15.32 10.98
CA GLU A 50 3.07 -15.97 12.25
C GLU A 50 4.48 -15.60 12.75
N SER A 51 5.44 -15.37 11.83
CA SER A 51 6.80 -14.96 12.21
C SER A 51 7.50 -14.13 11.15
N SER A 52 8.43 -13.26 11.60
CA SER A 52 9.25 -12.43 10.70
C SER A 52 10.12 -13.25 9.74
N ALA A 53 10.64 -14.40 10.19
CA ALA A 53 11.46 -15.28 9.37
C ALA A 53 10.63 -15.94 8.25
N LYS A 54 9.43 -16.45 8.58
CA LYS A 54 8.52 -17.04 7.60
C LYS A 54 8.04 -15.99 6.59
N ARG A 55 7.70 -14.79 7.06
CA ARG A 55 7.31 -13.66 6.21
C ARG A 55 8.38 -13.33 5.17
N LEU A 56 9.64 -13.19 5.60
CA LEU A 56 10.75 -12.89 4.70
C LEU A 56 11.03 -14.05 3.73
N SER A 57 10.94 -15.30 4.20
CA SER A 57 11.12 -16.48 3.34
C SER A 57 10.07 -16.53 2.22
N LEU A 58 8.79 -16.31 2.54
CA LEU A 58 7.72 -16.28 1.55
C LEU A 58 7.85 -15.08 0.61
N ALA A 59 8.22 -13.90 1.12
CA ALA A 59 8.47 -12.73 0.29
C ALA A 59 9.63 -12.95 -0.71
N ARG A 60 10.70 -13.64 -0.32
CA ARG A 60 11.79 -14.01 -1.24
C ARG A 60 11.33 -14.94 -2.36
N LYS A 61 10.37 -15.83 -2.10
CA LYS A 61 9.78 -16.66 -3.16
C LYS A 61 8.98 -15.82 -4.15
N LEU A 62 8.20 -14.86 -3.66
CA LEU A 62 7.45 -13.92 -4.51
C LEU A 62 8.41 -13.04 -5.34
N GLU A 63 9.55 -12.64 -4.77
CA GLU A 63 10.61 -11.95 -5.49
C GLU A 63 11.22 -12.83 -6.60
N SER A 64 11.52 -14.10 -6.32
CA SER A 64 12.02 -15.04 -7.35
C SER A 64 11.03 -15.29 -8.49
N LYS A 65 9.73 -15.04 -8.26
CA LYS A 65 8.66 -15.11 -9.27
C LYS A 65 8.51 -13.81 -10.07
N GLY A 66 9.28 -12.76 -9.74
CA GLY A 66 9.20 -11.47 -10.43
C GLY A 66 7.95 -10.66 -10.09
N LEU A 67 7.27 -10.94 -8.97
CA LEU A 67 6.08 -10.20 -8.56
C LEU A 67 6.44 -8.94 -7.76
N ILE A 68 7.52 -9.02 -6.98
CA ILE A 68 7.99 -7.94 -6.11
C ILE A 68 9.51 -7.81 -6.17
N LYS A 69 10.04 -6.67 -5.70
CA LYS A 69 11.45 -6.48 -5.36
C LYS A 69 11.57 -6.19 -3.88
N LEU A 70 12.47 -6.89 -3.20
CA LEU A 70 12.78 -6.64 -1.80
C LEU A 70 13.92 -5.63 -1.68
N HIS A 71 13.79 -4.74 -0.71
CA HIS A 71 14.79 -3.73 -0.41
C HIS A 71 15.09 -3.72 1.08
N GLN A 72 16.36 -3.46 1.40
CA GLN A 72 16.80 -3.20 2.76
C GLN A 72 17.76 -2.02 2.73
N TYR A 73 17.36 -0.88 3.34
CA TYR A 73 18.15 0.35 3.28
C TYR A 73 19.57 0.19 3.82
N ARG A 74 19.71 -0.53 4.94
CA ARG A 74 21.00 -0.92 5.54
C ARG A 74 20.86 -2.25 6.27
N LYS A 75 21.97 -2.95 6.48
CA LYS A 75 21.98 -4.20 7.26
C LYS A 75 21.29 -3.99 8.62
N GLY A 76 20.31 -4.83 8.92
CA GLY A 76 19.52 -4.78 10.16
C GLY A 76 18.31 -3.83 10.12
N ALA A 77 18.11 -3.04 9.06
CA ALA A 77 16.88 -2.28 8.87
C ALA A 77 15.71 -3.20 8.52
N ALA A 78 14.49 -2.66 8.69
CA ALA A 78 13.28 -3.35 8.24
C ALA A 78 13.32 -3.60 6.73
N TRP A 79 12.81 -4.75 6.31
CA TRP A 79 12.62 -5.06 4.90
C TRP A 79 11.42 -4.28 4.35
N THR A 80 11.61 -3.69 3.19
CA THR A 80 10.56 -3.11 2.37
C THR A 80 10.43 -3.89 1.07
N TYR A 81 9.33 -3.68 0.38
CA TYR A 81 9.08 -4.26 -0.93
C TYR A 81 8.44 -3.25 -1.87
N GLN A 82 8.56 -3.52 -3.16
CA GLN A 82 7.91 -2.78 -4.23
C GLN A 82 7.33 -3.80 -5.22
N PHE A 83 6.19 -3.51 -5.85
CA PHE A 83 5.72 -4.30 -6.99
C PHE A 83 6.66 -4.12 -8.19
N VAL A 84 6.96 -5.21 -8.90
CA VAL A 84 7.83 -5.13 -10.08
C VAL A 84 7.20 -4.28 -11.17
N ASP A 85 5.89 -4.43 -11.38
CA ASP A 85 5.12 -3.62 -12.30
C ASP A 85 4.59 -2.35 -11.60
N PHE A 86 5.11 -1.20 -12.03
CA PHE A 86 4.68 0.11 -11.56
C PHE A 86 3.20 0.39 -11.88
N GLU A 87 2.67 -0.17 -12.97
CA GLU A 87 1.28 0.06 -13.39
C GLU A 87 0.28 -0.39 -12.32
N ILE A 88 0.65 -1.37 -11.49
CA ILE A 88 -0.16 -1.82 -10.35
C ILE A 88 -0.29 -0.69 -9.33
N THR A 89 0.85 -0.16 -8.89
CA THR A 89 0.88 0.96 -7.92
C THR A 89 0.17 2.19 -8.48
N ASN A 90 0.36 2.48 -9.77
CA ASN A 90 -0.28 3.60 -10.44
C ASN A 90 -1.81 3.48 -10.47
N LYS A 91 -2.33 2.34 -10.93
CA LYS A 91 -3.78 2.09 -11.00
C LYS A 91 -4.44 2.18 -9.63
N ILE A 92 -3.81 1.61 -8.60
CA ILE A 92 -4.31 1.68 -7.22
C ILE A 92 -4.32 3.14 -6.73
N TYR A 93 -3.29 3.92 -7.07
CA TYR A 93 -3.24 5.34 -6.67
C TYR A 93 -4.34 6.16 -7.32
N ILE A 94 -4.56 6.02 -8.64
CA ILE A 94 -5.59 6.78 -9.35
C ILE A 94 -6.96 6.54 -8.71
N GLU A 95 -7.31 5.28 -8.45
CA GLU A 95 -8.57 4.94 -7.80
C GLU A 95 -8.64 5.42 -6.36
N ALA A 96 -7.57 5.24 -5.58
CA ALA A 96 -7.50 5.76 -4.23
C ALA A 96 -7.71 7.28 -4.19
N TYR A 97 -7.11 8.01 -5.13
CA TYR A 97 -7.26 9.47 -5.23
C TYR A 97 -8.70 9.86 -5.58
N GLU A 98 -9.35 9.16 -6.51
CA GLU A 98 -10.76 9.37 -6.84
C GLU A 98 -11.69 9.10 -5.64
N ILE A 99 -11.48 7.99 -4.94
CA ILE A 99 -12.25 7.62 -3.74
C ILE A 99 -12.11 8.71 -2.68
N VAL A 100 -10.87 9.08 -2.36
CA VAL A 100 -10.57 10.07 -1.32
C VAL A 100 -11.04 11.47 -1.71
N SER A 101 -11.06 11.81 -3.01
CA SER A 101 -11.56 13.10 -3.48
C SER A 101 -13.04 13.34 -3.17
N LYS A 102 -13.82 12.26 -3.01
CA LYS A 102 -15.25 12.27 -2.67
C LYS A 102 -15.49 12.29 -1.16
N PHE A 103 -14.45 12.10 -0.35
CA PHE A 103 -14.56 12.10 1.11
C PHE A 103 -14.58 13.51 1.67
N ASN A 104 -15.62 13.82 2.46
CA ASN A 104 -15.74 15.10 3.14
C ASN A 104 -14.92 15.10 4.43
N PHE A 105 -13.74 15.73 4.39
CA PHE A 105 -12.93 15.95 5.57
C PHE A 105 -13.64 16.88 6.56
N VAL A 106 -13.94 16.38 7.75
CA VAL A 106 -14.50 17.19 8.83
C VAL A 106 -13.41 18.15 9.33
N LYS A 107 -13.54 19.44 9.00
CA LYS A 107 -12.71 20.51 9.57
C LYS A 107 -13.37 20.99 10.86
N GLY A 108 -12.81 20.63 12.01
CA GLY A 108 -13.27 21.14 13.31
C GLY A 108 -12.77 22.56 13.59
N ASN A 109 -13.43 23.28 14.49
CA ASN A 109 -13.09 24.63 14.99
C ASN A 109 -11.61 24.79 15.35
N GLY A 110 -10.75 25.15 14.39
CA GLY A 110 -9.33 25.41 14.60
C GLY A 110 -8.41 24.18 14.66
N PHE A 111 -8.96 22.96 14.58
CA PHE A 111 -8.16 21.73 14.47
C PHE A 111 -8.36 21.11 13.09
N ILE A 112 -7.30 21.13 12.28
CA ILE A 112 -7.16 20.21 11.17
C ILE A 112 -6.82 18.86 11.79
N SER A 113 -7.81 18.00 12.01
CA SER A 113 -7.51 16.59 12.25
C SER A 113 -6.82 16.06 10.99
N PHE A 114 -5.65 15.46 11.16
CA PHE A 114 -4.95 14.81 10.06
C PHE A 114 -5.92 13.85 9.38
N PRO A 115 -5.89 13.72 8.04
CA PRO A 115 -6.84 12.89 7.32
C PRO A 115 -6.95 11.46 7.90
N GLN A 116 -8.18 10.94 8.03
CA GLN A 116 -8.48 9.63 8.67
C GLN A 116 -9.33 8.69 7.81
N PHE A 117 -9.45 8.93 6.50
CA PHE A 117 -10.27 8.12 5.60
C PHE A 117 -9.94 6.64 5.74
N SER A 118 -8.66 6.27 5.71
CA SER A 118 -8.18 4.88 5.86
C SER A 118 -8.50 4.23 7.21
N LYS A 119 -8.97 5.00 8.19
CA LYS A 119 -9.40 4.54 9.53
C LYS A 119 -10.92 4.46 9.67
N THR A 120 -11.68 4.91 8.67
CA THR A 120 -13.14 4.78 8.66
C THR A 120 -13.55 3.38 8.19
N LYS A 121 -14.79 2.96 8.51
CA LYS A 121 -15.36 1.71 7.97
C LYS A 121 -15.33 1.67 6.44
N GLN A 122 -15.61 2.81 5.81
CA GLN A 122 -15.52 2.94 4.36
C GLN A 122 -14.07 2.73 3.89
N GLY A 123 -13.10 3.41 4.49
CA GLY A 123 -11.69 3.25 4.15
C GLY A 123 -11.19 1.81 4.30
N PHE A 124 -11.61 1.08 5.33
CA PHE A 124 -11.28 -0.35 5.46
C PHE A 124 -11.81 -1.18 4.28
N ASN A 125 -13.06 -0.95 3.86
CA ASN A 125 -13.60 -1.65 2.70
C ASN A 125 -12.84 -1.33 1.40
N GLU A 126 -12.45 -0.07 1.22
CA GLU A 126 -11.69 0.36 0.03
C GLU A 126 -10.26 -0.21 0.04
N ILE A 127 -9.63 -0.33 1.21
CA ILE A 127 -8.33 -1.03 1.35
C ILE A 127 -8.45 -2.48 0.88
N ASP A 128 -9.50 -3.18 1.30
CA ASP A 128 -9.72 -4.58 0.92
C ASP A 128 -9.99 -4.71 -0.59
N GLN A 129 -10.81 -3.83 -1.17
CA GLN A 129 -11.11 -3.82 -2.60
C GLN A 129 -9.87 -3.51 -3.45
N LEU A 130 -9.13 -2.45 -3.14
CA LEU A 130 -7.91 -2.09 -3.85
C LEU A 130 -6.80 -3.14 -3.64
N GLY A 131 -6.73 -3.73 -2.46
CA GLY A 131 -5.84 -4.85 -2.17
C GLY A 131 -6.16 -6.07 -3.01
N GLN A 132 -7.44 -6.45 -3.13
CA GLN A 132 -7.87 -7.55 -4.00
C GLN A 132 -7.56 -7.24 -5.47
N LYS A 133 -7.81 -6.02 -5.93
CA LYS A 133 -7.49 -5.61 -7.30
C LYS A 133 -5.99 -5.71 -7.60
N ALA A 134 -5.14 -5.26 -6.66
CA ALA A 134 -3.69 -5.39 -6.79
C ALA A 134 -3.27 -6.86 -6.90
N PHE A 135 -3.89 -7.72 -6.10
CA PHE A 135 -3.67 -9.16 -6.13
C PHE A 135 -4.06 -9.77 -7.48
N ASP A 136 -5.23 -9.41 -8.02
CA ASP A 136 -5.71 -9.90 -9.32
C ASP A 136 -4.80 -9.44 -10.48
N LEU A 137 -4.31 -8.20 -10.43
CA LEU A 137 -3.37 -7.65 -11.43
C LEU A 137 -2.00 -8.34 -11.42
N LEU A 138 -1.60 -8.94 -10.30
CA LEU A 138 -0.35 -9.72 -10.19
C LEU A 138 -0.47 -11.12 -10.80
N GLY A 139 -1.68 -11.54 -11.21
CA GLY A 139 -1.91 -12.82 -11.90
C GLY A 139 -1.65 -14.06 -11.03
N ALA A 140 -1.90 -13.96 -9.72
CA ALA A 140 -1.59 -15.00 -8.71
C ALA A 140 -2.79 -15.82 -8.23
#